data_AF-A0A645I2J1-F1
#
_entry.id   AF-A0A645I2J1-F1
#
_cell.length_a   1.000
_cell.length_b   1.000
_cell.length_c   1.000
_cell.angle_alpha   90.00
_cell.angle_beta   90.00
_cell.angle_gamma   90.00
#
_symmetry.space_group_name_H-M   'P 1'
#
loop_
_entity.id
_entity.type
_entity.pdbx_description
1 polymer ?
#
loop_
_entity_poly.entity_id
_entity_poly.type
_entity_poly.pdbx_seq_one_letter_code
_entity_poly.pdbx_strand_id
1 'polypeptide(L)'
;MAQITDVWSNESVEYHPEFGGSSVQCWLGSLGYEVSLMNTAIQMGQQKTLRDLYMVSDRTRGPEGYVLAYDNAWKVGKAIAENGDNYYLRAKAAATTGAKVIMEGYDKKELILTSKQLLVLKKIITELEGLPDNEDSFYEYCLKKYKDEVPDFNPKSYGL
;
A
#
# COMPACT_ATOMS: atom_id res chain seq x y z
N MET A 1 -5.21 -8.76 -0.47
CA MET A 1 -4.07 -8.53 -1.40
C MET A 1 -4.23 -9.22 -2.76
N ALA A 2 -4.75 -10.45 -2.82
CA ALA A 2 -4.89 -11.28 -4.04
C ALA A 2 -5.74 -10.71 -5.21
N GLN A 3 -6.42 -9.58 -5.02
CA GLN A 3 -7.44 -9.05 -5.94
C GLN A 3 -6.94 -8.78 -7.39
N ILE A 4 -5.68 -8.40 -7.60
CA ILE A 4 -5.13 -8.02 -8.92
C ILE A 4 -3.69 -8.53 -9.13
N THR A 5 -3.40 -9.74 -8.65
CA THR A 5 -2.04 -10.30 -8.73
C THR A 5 -1.83 -11.11 -10.01
N ASP A 6 -0.63 -11.00 -10.59
CA ASP A 6 -0.19 -11.85 -11.72
C ASP A 6 0.60 -13.08 -11.24
N VAL A 7 1.23 -12.96 -10.07
CA VAL A 7 2.00 -14.01 -9.40
C VAL A 7 1.59 -14.10 -7.93
N TRP A 8 1.71 -15.27 -7.30
CA TRP A 8 1.39 -15.45 -5.89
C TRP A 8 2.56 -16.08 -5.15
N SER A 9 3.00 -15.44 -4.06
CA SER A 9 4.22 -15.76 -3.34
C SER A 9 3.94 -16.03 -1.87
N ASN A 10 4.73 -16.91 -1.25
CA ASN A 10 4.74 -17.11 0.20
C ASN A 10 5.73 -16.19 0.93
N GLU A 11 6.27 -15.18 0.24
CA GLU A 11 7.37 -14.30 0.70
C GLU A 11 8.69 -15.05 0.88
N SER A 12 8.79 -15.88 1.92
CA SER A 12 10.00 -16.65 2.23
C SER A 12 9.69 -17.82 3.17
N VAL A 13 10.49 -18.88 3.09
CA VAL A 13 10.49 -19.98 4.06
C VAL A 13 11.89 -20.59 4.14
N GLU A 14 12.34 -20.87 5.36
CA GLU A 14 13.57 -21.65 5.55
C GLU A 14 13.39 -23.08 5.06
N TYR A 15 14.40 -23.64 4.39
CA TYR A 15 14.36 -25.02 3.91
C TYR A 15 14.56 -26.01 5.06
N HIS A 16 13.53 -26.78 5.39
CA HIS A 16 13.59 -27.88 6.37
C HIS A 16 12.49 -28.92 6.12
N PRO A 17 12.58 -30.12 6.70
CA PRO A 17 11.53 -31.15 6.61
C PRO A 17 10.29 -30.81 7.44
N GLU A 18 9.13 -31.19 6.92
CA GLU A 18 7.79 -31.12 7.53
C GLU A 18 7.10 -32.49 7.41
N PHE A 19 5.97 -32.71 8.09
CA PHE A 19 5.21 -33.97 7.94
C PHE A 19 4.69 -34.18 6.51
N GLY A 20 4.42 -33.10 5.77
CA GLY A 20 3.87 -33.12 4.41
C GLY A 20 4.92 -33.09 3.29
N GLY A 21 6.21 -33.19 3.59
CA GLY A 21 7.31 -33.02 2.64
C GLY A 21 8.33 -32.00 3.12
N SER A 22 9.11 -31.38 2.25
CA SER A 22 9.92 -30.21 2.62
C SER A 22 9.03 -28.96 2.76
N SER A 23 9.46 -28.00 3.57
CA SER A 23 8.77 -26.72 3.79
C SER A 23 8.41 -26.02 2.47
N VAL A 24 9.33 -26.01 1.49
CA VAL A 24 9.10 -25.44 0.15
C VAL A 24 8.03 -26.18 -0.66
N GLN A 25 7.89 -27.50 -0.50
CA GLN A 25 6.82 -28.28 -1.13
C GLN A 25 5.47 -27.97 -0.49
N CYS A 26 5.42 -27.84 0.84
CA CYS A 26 4.21 -27.51 1.56
C CYS A 26 3.66 -26.13 1.12
N TRP A 27 4.50 -25.09 1.15
CA TRP A 27 4.08 -23.75 0.74
C TRP A 27 3.74 -23.65 -0.75
N LEU A 28 4.53 -24.29 -1.63
CA LEU A 28 4.21 -24.31 -3.06
C LEU A 28 2.88 -25.02 -3.33
N GLY A 29 2.54 -26.06 -2.57
CA GLY A 29 1.24 -26.72 -2.63
C GLY A 29 0.08 -25.75 -2.29
N SER A 30 0.20 -25.01 -1.19
CA SER A 30 -0.80 -24.01 -0.80
C SER A 30 -0.95 -22.88 -1.83
N LEU A 31 0.16 -22.33 -2.33
CA LEU A 31 0.12 -21.31 -3.38
C LEU A 31 -0.50 -21.86 -4.67
N GLY A 32 -0.19 -23.11 -5.02
CA GLY A 32 -0.70 -23.79 -6.21
C GLY A 32 -2.22 -23.91 -6.23
N TYR A 33 -2.84 -24.24 -5.10
CA TYR A 33 -4.30 -24.27 -5.01
C TYR A 33 -4.94 -22.89 -5.22
N GLU A 34 -4.36 -21.86 -4.63
CA GLU A 34 -4.87 -20.48 -4.75
C GLU A 34 -4.79 -19.99 -6.21
N VAL A 35 -3.65 -20.20 -6.88
CA VAL A 35 -3.48 -19.84 -8.29
C VAL A 35 -4.38 -20.68 -9.20
N SER A 36 -4.57 -21.97 -8.89
CA SER A 36 -5.51 -22.82 -9.63
C SER A 36 -6.95 -22.29 -9.55
N LEU A 37 -7.38 -21.81 -8.38
CA LEU A 37 -8.70 -21.18 -8.21
C LEU A 37 -8.81 -19.90 -9.04
N MET A 38 -7.81 -19.02 -8.99
CA MET A 38 -7.77 -17.78 -9.79
C MET A 38 -7.87 -18.07 -11.29
N ASN A 39 -7.09 -19.02 -11.78
CA ASN A 39 -7.10 -19.42 -13.19
C ASN A 39 -8.44 -20.03 -13.62
N THR A 40 -9.03 -20.88 -12.76
CA THR A 40 -10.35 -21.46 -13.00
C THR A 40 -11.40 -20.35 -13.08
N ALA A 41 -11.35 -19.36 -12.19
CA ALA A 41 -12.27 -18.23 -12.23
C ALA A 41 -12.17 -17.43 -13.54
N ILE A 42 -10.97 -17.24 -14.10
CA ILE A 42 -10.77 -16.62 -15.43
C ILE A 42 -11.43 -17.47 -16.53
N GLN A 43 -11.17 -18.78 -16.56
CA GLN A 43 -11.72 -19.69 -17.57
C GLN A 43 -13.25 -19.74 -17.53
N MET A 44 -13.83 -19.58 -16.34
CA MET A 44 -15.28 -19.60 -16.12
C MET A 44 -15.94 -18.21 -16.21
N GLY A 45 -15.18 -17.15 -16.52
CA GLY A 45 -15.70 -15.78 -16.59
C GLY A 45 -16.10 -15.18 -15.24
N GLN A 46 -15.64 -15.75 -14.13
CA GLN A 46 -15.94 -15.35 -12.74
C GLN A 46 -14.82 -14.54 -12.07
N GLN A 47 -13.77 -14.18 -12.81
CA GLN A 47 -12.58 -13.50 -12.27
C GLN A 47 -12.90 -12.18 -11.57
N LYS A 48 -13.87 -11.41 -12.06
CA LYS A 48 -14.29 -10.16 -11.39
C LYS A 48 -15.01 -10.42 -10.08
N THR A 49 -15.87 -11.43 -10.04
CA THR A 49 -16.53 -11.89 -8.80
C THR A 49 -15.49 -12.31 -7.78
N LEU A 50 -14.52 -13.15 -8.17
CA LEU A 50 -13.46 -13.61 -7.26
C LEU A 50 -12.54 -12.46 -6.79
N ARG A 51 -12.15 -11.55 -7.69
CA ARG A 51 -11.44 -10.30 -7.33
C ARG A 51 -12.19 -9.52 -6.26
N ASP A 52 -13.49 -9.31 -6.46
CA ASP A 52 -14.30 -8.50 -5.56
C ASP A 52 -14.43 -9.20 -4.20
N LEU A 53 -14.53 -10.53 -4.17
CA LEU A 53 -14.48 -11.31 -2.92
C LEU A 53 -13.15 -11.14 -2.18
N TYR A 54 -12.00 -11.24 -2.87
CA TYR A 54 -10.69 -10.98 -2.25
C TYR A 54 -10.55 -9.55 -1.71
N MET A 55 -11.12 -8.58 -2.41
CA MET A 55 -11.08 -7.19 -1.99
C MET A 55 -11.97 -6.99 -0.75
N VAL A 56 -13.22 -7.42 -0.81
CA VAL A 56 -14.21 -7.21 0.26
C VAL A 56 -13.85 -7.99 1.52
N SER A 57 -13.21 -9.16 1.42
CA SER A 57 -12.78 -9.94 2.58
C SER A 57 -11.82 -9.19 3.51
N ASP A 58 -11.04 -8.27 2.95
CA ASP A 58 -9.98 -7.53 3.66
C ASP A 58 -10.22 -6.02 3.75
N ARG A 59 -11.08 -5.44 2.89
CA ARG A 59 -11.27 -3.98 2.72
C ARG A 59 -11.42 -3.25 4.06
N THR A 60 -12.16 -3.82 4.99
CA THR A 60 -12.53 -3.16 6.26
C THR A 60 -11.76 -3.71 7.47
N ARG A 61 -10.76 -4.60 7.26
CA ARG A 61 -9.95 -5.15 8.36
C ARG A 61 -9.01 -4.12 9.00
N GLY A 62 -8.66 -3.07 8.27
CA GLY A 62 -7.79 -2.00 8.73
C GLY A 62 -7.56 -0.95 7.63
N PRO A 63 -6.97 0.21 7.98
CA PRO A 63 -6.70 1.29 7.02
C PRO A 63 -5.77 0.84 5.89
N GLU A 64 -4.84 -0.09 6.14
CA GLU A 64 -3.93 -0.64 5.14
C GLU A 64 -4.67 -1.46 4.08
N GLY A 65 -5.62 -2.31 4.50
CA GLY A 65 -6.48 -3.05 3.58
C GLY A 65 -7.42 -2.13 2.79
N TYR A 66 -7.93 -1.08 3.45
CA TYR A 66 -8.87 -0.13 2.86
C TYR A 66 -8.21 0.68 1.73
N VAL A 67 -6.99 1.21 1.94
CA VAL A 67 -6.29 1.98 0.91
C VAL A 67 -5.81 1.09 -0.25
N LEU A 68 -5.47 -0.17 0.02
CA LEU A 68 -5.02 -1.12 -1.00
C LEU A 68 -6.16 -1.78 -1.79
N ALA A 69 -7.43 -1.63 -1.39
CA ALA A 69 -8.56 -2.10 -2.20
C ALA A 69 -8.45 -1.51 -3.62
N TYR A 70 -8.63 -2.33 -4.68
CA TYR A 70 -8.19 -1.99 -6.04
C TYR A 70 -8.79 -0.67 -6.56
N ASP A 71 -10.02 -0.35 -6.16
CA ASP A 71 -10.72 0.88 -6.51
C ASP A 71 -10.11 2.10 -5.81
N ASN A 72 -9.68 1.94 -4.56
CA ASN A 72 -8.98 2.97 -3.79
C ASN A 72 -7.52 3.13 -4.25
N ALA A 73 -6.82 2.03 -4.48
CA ALA A 73 -5.46 2.03 -5.02
C ALA A 73 -5.40 2.72 -6.40
N TRP A 74 -6.42 2.53 -7.24
CA TRP A 74 -6.51 3.23 -8.52
C TRP A 74 -6.61 4.76 -8.35
N LYS A 75 -7.33 5.27 -7.35
CA LYS A 75 -7.40 6.71 -7.06
C LYS A 75 -6.02 7.26 -6.70
N VAL A 76 -5.25 6.53 -5.88
CA VAL A 76 -3.88 6.90 -5.53
C VAL A 76 -2.97 6.88 -6.77
N GLY A 77 -3.07 5.84 -7.59
CA GLY A 77 -2.34 5.74 -8.86
C GLY A 77 -2.64 6.88 -9.83
N LYS A 78 -3.92 7.30 -9.91
CA LYS A 78 -4.33 8.46 -10.71
C LYS A 78 -3.68 9.75 -10.21
N ALA A 79 -3.70 10.01 -8.90
CA ALA A 79 -3.07 11.19 -8.32
C ALA A 79 -1.55 11.24 -8.57
N ILE A 80 -0.89 10.07 -8.57
CA ILE A 80 0.53 9.94 -8.95
C ILE A 80 0.71 10.32 -10.42
N ALA A 81 -0.09 9.75 -11.32
CA ALA A 81 0.03 9.96 -12.76
C ALA A 81 -0.22 11.43 -13.17
N GLU A 82 -1.14 12.13 -12.50
CA GLU A 82 -1.42 13.55 -12.71
C GLU A 82 -0.24 14.47 -12.35
N ASN A 83 0.71 13.99 -11.55
CA ASN A 83 1.92 14.72 -11.14
C ASN A 83 3.21 14.01 -11.64
N GLY A 84 3.11 13.22 -12.72
CA GLY A 84 4.12 12.23 -13.12
C GLY A 84 5.54 12.77 -13.32
N ASP A 85 5.67 14.03 -13.70
CA ASP A 85 6.95 14.69 -14.01
C ASP A 85 7.74 15.16 -12.78
N ASN A 86 7.14 15.10 -11.58
CA ASN A 86 7.77 15.58 -10.35
C ASN A 86 7.69 14.53 -9.23
N TYR A 87 8.86 14.05 -8.78
CA TYR A 87 8.96 12.96 -7.80
C TYR A 87 8.36 13.34 -6.45
N TYR A 88 8.62 14.55 -5.98
CA TYR A 88 8.06 15.04 -4.73
C TYR A 88 6.54 15.22 -4.81
N LEU A 89 6.05 15.95 -5.80
CA LEU A 89 4.62 16.27 -5.93
C LEU A 89 3.78 15.00 -6.13
N ARG A 90 4.23 14.03 -6.94
CA ARG A 90 3.50 12.77 -7.11
C ARG A 90 3.46 11.96 -5.81
N ALA A 91 4.51 11.99 -5.00
CA ALA A 91 4.54 11.32 -3.70
C ALA A 91 3.63 12.04 -2.68
N LYS A 92 3.66 13.38 -2.62
CA LYS A 92 2.76 14.19 -1.79
C LYS A 92 1.30 13.98 -2.18
N ALA A 93 1.00 13.95 -3.47
CA ALA A 93 -0.33 13.68 -4.01
C ALA A 93 -0.81 12.27 -3.62
N ALA A 94 0.06 11.26 -3.74
CA ALA A 94 -0.25 9.89 -3.32
C ALA A 94 -0.57 9.80 -1.83
N ALA A 95 0.30 10.36 -0.97
CA ALA A 95 0.12 10.36 0.48
C ALA A 95 -1.17 11.09 0.89
N THR A 96 -1.42 12.26 0.31
CA THR A 96 -2.61 13.07 0.58
C THR A 96 -3.88 12.33 0.15
N THR A 97 -3.87 11.71 -1.04
CA THR A 97 -5.00 10.93 -1.56
C THR A 97 -5.26 9.69 -0.71
N GLY A 98 -4.22 8.95 -0.33
CA GLY A 98 -4.34 7.79 0.54
C GLY A 98 -4.93 8.15 1.91
N ALA A 99 -4.45 9.22 2.54
CA ALA A 99 -4.99 9.69 3.81
C ALA A 99 -6.46 10.14 3.71
N LYS A 100 -6.82 10.86 2.64
CA LYS A 100 -8.21 11.27 2.38
C LYS A 100 -9.13 10.07 2.12
N VAL A 101 -8.68 9.06 1.37
CA VAL A 101 -9.43 7.81 1.15
C VAL A 101 -9.74 7.11 2.47
N ILE A 102 -8.78 7.02 3.39
CA ILE A 102 -9.00 6.43 4.72
C ILE A 102 -10.00 7.26 5.52
N MET A 103 -9.89 8.60 5.49
CA MET A 103 -10.81 9.50 6.18
C MET A 103 -12.23 9.36 5.64
N GLU A 104 -12.41 9.34 4.31
CA GLU A 104 -13.71 9.12 3.67
C GLU A 104 -14.32 7.77 4.07
N GLY A 105 -13.52 6.72 4.16
CA GLY A 105 -13.98 5.40 4.62
C GLY A 105 -14.49 5.44 6.06
N TYR A 106 -13.81 6.17 6.94
CA TYR A 106 -14.27 6.42 8.31
C TYR A 106 -15.57 7.24 8.35
N ASP A 107 -15.64 8.34 7.60
CA ASP A 107 -16.82 9.23 7.57
C ASP A 107 -18.07 8.52 7.02
N LYS A 108 -17.89 7.62 6.05
CA LYS A 108 -18.95 6.76 5.50
C LYS A 108 -19.32 5.58 6.41
N LYS A 109 -18.62 5.38 7.52
CA LYS A 109 -18.77 4.24 8.44
C LYS A 109 -18.50 2.87 7.78
N GLU A 110 -17.73 2.87 6.69
CA GLU A 110 -17.25 1.64 6.05
C GLU A 110 -16.01 1.10 6.76
N LEU A 111 -15.16 2.00 7.26
CA LEU A 111 -13.93 1.67 7.97
C LEU A 111 -14.02 2.12 9.43
N ILE A 112 -13.82 1.18 10.35
CA ILE A 112 -13.78 1.50 11.79
C ILE A 112 -12.34 1.87 12.14
N LEU A 113 -12.17 3.05 12.75
CA LEU A 113 -10.90 3.49 13.31
C LEU A 113 -11.04 3.65 14.82
N THR A 114 -10.01 3.23 15.57
CA THR A 114 -9.88 3.62 16.97
C THR A 114 -9.70 5.14 17.08
N SER A 115 -10.04 5.71 18.24
CA SER A 115 -9.84 7.14 18.48
C SER A 115 -8.39 7.58 18.27
N LYS A 116 -7.41 6.72 18.60
CA LYS A 116 -5.99 6.98 18.37
C LYS A 116 -5.64 6.97 16.88
N GLN A 117 -6.14 6.02 16.10
CA GLN A 117 -5.93 5.99 14.65
C GLN A 117 -6.53 7.22 13.96
N LEU A 118 -7.75 7.62 14.34
CA LEU A 118 -8.38 8.83 13.81
C LEU A 118 -7.58 10.10 14.14
N LEU A 119 -7.10 10.22 15.39
CA LEU A 119 -6.26 11.34 15.81
C LEU A 119 -4.97 11.42 14.98
N VAL A 120 -4.29 10.28 14.80
CA VAL A 120 -3.06 10.20 14.00
C VAL A 120 -3.34 10.52 12.53
N LEU A 121 -4.42 10.00 11.94
CA LEU A 121 -4.79 10.28 10.56
C LEU A 121 -5.05 11.77 10.32
N LYS A 122 -5.78 12.44 11.23
CA LYS A 122 -6.00 13.90 11.15
C LYS A 122 -4.69 14.67 11.21
N LYS A 123 -3.78 14.27 12.11
CA LYS A 123 -2.45 14.86 12.21
C LYS A 123 -1.65 14.69 10.92
N ILE A 124 -1.65 13.50 10.34
CA ILE A 124 -0.99 13.21 9.05
C ILE A 124 -1.52 14.12 7.95
N ILE A 125 -2.85 14.26 7.83
CA ILE A 125 -3.46 15.14 6.82
C ILE A 125 -3.00 16.58 7.00
N THR A 126 -3.04 17.11 8.23
CA THR A 126 -2.57 18.47 8.52
C THR A 126 -1.08 18.65 8.20
N GLU A 127 -0.24 17.67 8.53
CA GLU A 127 1.19 17.72 8.23
C GLU A 127 1.44 17.71 6.71
N LEU A 128 0.75 16.84 5.95
CA LEU A 128 0.86 16.77 4.49
C LEU A 128 0.40 18.07 3.81
N GLU A 129 -0.67 18.69 4.29
CA GLU A 129 -1.17 19.98 3.79
C GLU A 129 -0.23 21.14 4.12
N GLY A 130 0.53 21.04 5.21
CA GLY A 130 1.54 22.02 5.60
C GLY A 130 2.88 21.92 4.85
N LEU A 131 3.11 20.86 4.07
CA LEU A 131 4.34 20.71 3.28
C LEU A 131 4.38 21.72 2.11
N PRO A 132 5.56 22.20 1.69
CA PRO A 132 5.70 23.08 0.52
C PRO A 132 5.13 22.45 -0.76
N ASP A 133 4.72 23.26 -1.74
CA ASP A 133 4.40 22.77 -3.09
C ASP A 133 5.61 22.85 -4.04
N ASN A 134 6.61 23.66 -3.70
CA ASN A 134 7.86 23.72 -4.43
C ASN A 134 8.82 22.61 -3.94
N GLU A 135 9.31 21.79 -4.88
CA GLU A 135 10.19 20.65 -4.59
C GLU A 135 11.52 21.08 -3.97
N ASP A 136 12.17 22.12 -4.49
CA ASP A 136 13.44 22.62 -3.94
C ASP A 136 13.29 23.06 -2.48
N SER A 137 12.20 23.75 -2.17
CA SER A 137 11.88 24.21 -0.82
C SER A 137 11.67 23.04 0.15
N PHE A 138 10.97 21.99 -0.29
CA PHE A 138 10.81 20.77 0.51
C PHE A 138 12.16 20.06 0.71
N TYR A 139 12.96 19.99 -0.35
CA TYR A 139 14.26 19.35 -0.34
C TYR A 139 15.24 20.05 0.63
N GLU A 140 15.37 21.37 0.55
CA GLU A 140 16.22 22.16 1.46
C GLU A 140 15.78 22.01 2.92
N TYR A 141 14.46 22.04 3.16
CA TYR A 141 13.87 21.78 4.48
C TYR A 141 14.29 20.42 5.03
N CYS A 142 14.13 19.35 4.24
CA CYS A 142 14.49 17.99 4.63
C CYS A 142 16.01 17.83 4.83
N LEU A 143 16.82 18.36 3.91
CA LEU A 143 18.28 18.26 3.98
C LEU A 143 18.82 18.88 5.27
N LYS A 144 18.33 20.07 5.63
CA LYS A 144 18.70 20.73 6.88
C LYS A 144 18.28 19.89 8.09
N LYS A 145 17.01 19.49 8.14
CA LYS A 145 16.46 18.73 9.26
C LYS A 145 17.20 17.42 9.49
N TYR A 146 17.38 16.61 8.46
CA TYR A 146 17.95 15.28 8.61
C TYR A 146 19.47 15.28 8.77
N LYS A 147 20.19 16.32 8.30
CA LYS A 147 21.60 16.51 8.67
C LYS A 147 21.79 16.72 10.17
N ASP A 148 20.86 17.43 10.80
CA ASP A 148 20.94 17.75 12.23
C ASP A 148 20.40 16.59 13.10
N GLU A 149 19.34 15.91 12.66
CA GLU A 149 18.64 14.88 13.45
C GLU A 149 19.15 13.45 13.23
N VAL A 150 19.78 13.14 12.09
CA VAL A 150 20.18 11.77 11.71
C VAL A 150 21.70 11.71 11.50
N PRO A 151 22.49 11.25 12.49
CA PRO A 151 23.95 11.27 12.43
C PRO A 151 24.56 10.53 11.23
N ASP A 152 23.93 9.46 10.78
CA ASP A 152 24.41 8.62 9.66
C ASP A 152 23.85 9.06 8.29
N PHE A 153 23.08 10.15 8.24
CA PHE A 153 22.55 10.64 6.98
C PHE A 153 23.67 11.27 6.13
N ASN A 154 23.96 10.63 5.00
CA ASN A 154 24.94 11.09 4.03
C ASN A 154 24.25 11.55 2.74
N PRO A 155 24.15 12.87 2.48
CA PRO A 155 23.55 13.41 1.26
C PRO A 155 24.18 12.87 -0.03
N LYS A 156 25.49 12.58 0.01
CA LYS A 156 26.23 12.07 -1.15
C LYS A 156 25.70 10.73 -1.65
N SER A 157 25.07 9.93 -0.79
CA SER A 157 24.42 8.66 -1.17
C SER A 157 23.28 8.84 -2.18
N TYR A 158 22.76 10.07 -2.30
CA TYR A 158 21.65 10.43 -3.18
C TYR A 158 22.08 11.42 -4.27
N GLY A 159 23.39 11.68 -4.43
CA GLY A 159 23.91 12.63 -5.41
C GLY A 159 23.76 14.10 -5.02
N LEU A 160 23.67 14.37 -3.71
CA LEU A 160 23.41 15.69 -3.11
C LEU A 160 24.63 16.29 -2.39
#